data_AF-A0AAU3R7H6-F1
#
_entry.id   AF-A0AAU3R7H6-F1
#
_cell.length_a   1.000
_cell.length_b   1.000
_cell.length_c   1.000
_cell.angle_alpha   90.00
_cell.angle_beta   90.00
_cell.angle_gamma   90.00
#
_symmetry.space_group_name_H-M   'P 1'
#
loop_
_entity.id
_entity.type
_entity.pdbx_description
1 polymer ?
#
loop_
_entity_poly.entity_id
_entity_poly.type
_entity_poly.pdbx_seq_one_letter_code
_entity_poly.pdbx_strand_id
1 'polypeptide(L)'
;MERWDRVGRRAGYGAALALLPYLLIKVSWVVGSLLGLLPVGNGFGKAEWVVLNTVTVGMAAIGIALALALVRPWGMRIPGAPVAFCAWVGSGFLVSILPFGVLGALLDTGADTQGGGAGSPADPTDPAMPVWEGLLVQFGFVGMGLGLTLAVPAYLRRRWPDVFAGRIGGGPRTALPWAAVVGAAVGLLWLYWAAGGTAGIAHPVERNADWYVLGAVSGFWALAASAAVGMIARARPARLPRLLPLVFGWVGSGSLFAWSGWKLPITLYVAWAEPVGARPPENLAVAVVLHGCAVVAGAAMLRTLVRPHARTAEPRARGDAAARPAARGARGARGARVPLRRQDVP
;
A
#
# COMPACT_ATOMS: atom_id res chain seq x y z
N MET A 1 19.19 -13.83 9.85
CA MET A 1 17.84 -13.31 10.17
C MET A 1 17.90 -12.20 11.23
N GLU A 2 18.63 -12.39 12.33
CA GLU A 2 18.74 -11.43 13.43
C GLU A 2 19.14 -9.98 13.05
N ARG A 3 20.03 -9.80 12.06
CA ARG A 3 20.45 -8.46 11.61
C ARG A 3 19.30 -7.66 10.99
N TRP A 4 18.45 -8.31 10.19
CA TRP A 4 17.29 -7.67 9.55
C TRP A 4 16.21 -7.32 10.58
N ASP A 5 15.97 -8.19 11.55
CA ASP A 5 15.03 -7.92 12.64
C ASP A 5 15.50 -6.78 13.55
N ARG A 6 16.81 -6.66 13.79
CA ARG A 6 17.39 -5.54 14.53
C ARG A 6 17.21 -4.21 13.79
N VAL A 7 17.44 -4.20 12.47
CA VAL A 7 17.21 -3.02 11.62
C VAL A 7 15.73 -2.64 11.60
N GLY A 8 14.84 -3.60 11.35
CA GLY A 8 13.39 -3.37 11.36
C GLY A 8 12.88 -2.85 12.71
N ARG A 9 13.44 -3.32 13.82
CA ARG A 9 13.10 -2.82 15.17
C ARG A 9 13.49 -1.36 15.37
N ARG A 10 14.73 -1.00 15.00
CA ARG A 10 15.19 0.40 15.08
C ARG A 10 14.36 1.31 14.18
N ALA A 11 14.05 0.83 12.97
CA ALA A 11 13.25 1.55 12.00
C ALA A 11 11.82 1.81 12.51
N GLY A 12 11.15 0.84 13.13
CA GLY A 12 9.81 1.05 13.69
C GLY A 12 9.77 2.02 14.88
N TYR A 13 10.76 1.98 15.78
CA TYR A 13 10.88 3.00 16.83
C TYR A 13 11.19 4.39 16.26
N GLY A 14 12.07 4.46 15.25
CA GLY A 14 12.37 5.70 14.55
C GLY A 14 11.14 6.30 13.86
N ALA A 15 10.33 5.47 13.20
CA ALA A 15 9.05 5.88 12.61
C ALA A 15 8.08 6.45 13.65
N ALA A 16 7.90 5.75 14.78
CA ALA A 16 7.04 6.21 15.87
C ALA A 16 7.50 7.56 16.43
N LEU A 17 8.81 7.71 16.65
CA LEU A 17 9.40 8.95 17.18
C LEU A 17 9.31 10.10 16.17
N ALA A 18 9.58 9.83 14.88
CA ALA A 18 9.55 10.84 13.84
C ALA A 18 8.14 11.41 13.62
N LEU A 19 7.09 10.60 13.76
CA LEU A 19 5.71 11.03 13.57
C LEU A 19 5.11 11.75 14.79
N LEU A 20 5.77 11.70 15.95
CA LEU A 20 5.29 12.30 17.19
C LEU A 20 5.15 13.83 17.14
N PRO A 21 6.11 14.61 16.60
CA PRO A 21 5.94 16.06 16.43
C PRO A 21 4.70 16.43 15.61
N TYR A 22 4.44 15.71 14.51
CA TYR A 22 3.24 15.92 13.70
C TYR A 22 1.95 15.70 14.51
N LEU A 23 1.88 14.62 15.29
CA LEU A 23 0.75 14.36 16.18
C LEU A 23 0.55 15.51 17.18
N LEU A 24 1.63 15.99 17.80
CA LEU A 24 1.56 17.07 18.79
C LEU A 24 1.11 18.40 18.18
N ILE A 25 1.59 18.74 16.97
CA ILE A 25 1.13 19.91 16.21
C ILE A 25 -0.37 19.81 15.92
N LYS A 26 -0.84 18.65 15.44
CA LYS A 26 -2.27 18.48 15.15
C LYS A 26 -3.14 18.54 16.40
N VAL A 27 -2.68 18.00 17.52
CA VAL A 27 -3.37 18.13 18.82
C VAL A 27 -3.39 19.59 19.27
N SER A 28 -2.29 20.33 19.14
CA SER A 28 -2.24 21.75 19.54
C SER A 28 -3.16 22.61 18.68
N TRP A 29 -3.28 22.33 17.37
CA TRP A 29 -4.24 23.01 16.49
C TRP A 29 -5.69 22.76 16.91
N VAL A 30 -6.05 21.51 17.24
CA VAL A 30 -7.41 21.18 17.72
C VAL A 30 -7.70 21.86 19.05
N VAL A 31 -6.80 21.72 20.04
CA VAL A 31 -6.99 22.32 21.36
C VAL A 31 -7.01 23.85 21.28
N GLY A 32 -6.05 24.44 20.56
CA GLY A 32 -5.94 25.88 20.38
C GLY A 32 -7.14 26.49 19.66
N SER A 33 -7.66 25.84 18.61
CA SER A 33 -8.87 26.31 17.92
C SER A 33 -10.13 26.19 18.79
N LEU A 34 -10.26 25.11 19.58
CA LEU A 34 -11.38 24.94 20.51
C LEU A 34 -11.37 26.03 21.61
N LEU A 35 -10.19 26.32 22.17
CA LEU A 35 -9.98 27.36 23.19
C LEU A 35 -10.00 28.79 22.63
N GLY A 36 -10.05 28.97 21.31
CA GLY A 36 -10.03 30.29 20.67
C GLY A 36 -8.65 30.97 20.70
N LEU A 37 -7.59 30.21 20.93
CA LEU A 37 -6.20 30.69 20.99
C LEU A 37 -5.52 30.72 19.63
N LEU A 38 -5.97 29.87 18.69
CA LEU A 38 -5.44 29.79 17.34
C LEU A 38 -6.54 30.12 16.32
N PRO A 39 -6.24 30.95 15.31
CA PRO A 39 -7.19 31.21 14.23
C PRO A 39 -7.48 29.92 13.47
N VAL A 40 -8.70 29.82 12.94
CA VAL A 40 -9.06 28.80 11.97
C VAL A 40 -8.61 29.30 10.60
N GLY A 41 -7.95 28.46 9.80
CA GLY A 41 -7.51 28.86 8.46
C GLY A 41 -8.68 29.32 7.59
N ASN A 42 -8.44 30.29 6.71
CA ASN A 42 -9.47 30.86 5.86
C ASN A 42 -10.13 29.75 4.98
N GLY A 43 -11.45 29.85 4.78
CA GLY A 43 -12.20 28.88 3.98
C GLY A 43 -12.71 27.63 4.71
N PHE A 44 -12.39 27.46 5.99
CA PHE A 44 -13.00 26.44 6.85
C PHE A 44 -13.90 27.05 7.91
N GLY A 45 -15.07 26.44 8.14
CA GLY A 45 -15.78 26.62 9.39
C GLY A 45 -14.97 26.04 10.56
N LYS A 46 -15.09 26.61 11.77
CA LYS A 46 -14.42 26.07 12.97
C LYS A 46 -14.67 24.57 13.18
N ALA A 47 -15.90 24.11 12.92
CA ALA A 47 -16.27 22.70 13.04
C ALA A 47 -15.52 21.83 12.03
N GLU A 48 -15.46 22.23 10.75
CA GLU A 48 -14.76 21.50 9.70
C GLU A 48 -13.26 21.42 9.98
N TRP A 49 -12.66 22.53 10.42
CA TRP A 49 -11.25 22.58 10.82
C TRP A 49 -10.94 21.61 11.96
N VAL A 50 -11.76 21.63 13.01
CA VAL A 50 -11.59 20.73 14.16
C VAL A 50 -11.77 19.28 13.74
N VAL A 51 -12.80 18.96 12.95
CA VAL A 51 -13.05 17.59 12.46
C VAL A 51 -11.89 17.09 11.61
N LEU A 52 -11.45 17.86 10.60
CA LEU A 52 -10.35 17.49 9.72
C LEU A 52 -9.07 17.18 10.51
N ASN A 53 -8.70 18.09 11.41
CA ASN A 53 -7.50 17.91 12.22
C ASN A 53 -7.64 16.74 13.21
N THR A 54 -8.82 16.54 13.80
CA THR A 54 -9.10 15.42 14.70
C THR A 54 -8.95 14.06 14.00
N VAL A 55 -9.44 13.96 12.76
CA VAL A 55 -9.25 12.74 11.97
C VAL A 55 -7.76 12.51 11.69
N THR A 56 -7.00 13.55 11.36
CA THR A 56 -5.54 13.42 11.15
C THR A 56 -4.77 13.07 12.43
N VAL A 57 -5.19 13.55 13.60
CA VAL A 57 -4.69 13.09 14.92
C VAL A 57 -4.90 11.59 15.07
N GLY A 58 -6.12 11.10 14.78
CA GLY A 58 -6.44 9.68 14.81
C GLY A 58 -5.56 8.86 13.86
N MET A 59 -5.36 9.34 12.63
CA MET A 59 -4.47 8.70 11.65
C MET A 59 -3.02 8.65 12.12
N ALA A 60 -2.49 9.74 12.67
CA ALA A 60 -1.14 9.80 13.20
C ALA A 60 -0.96 8.85 14.39
N ALA A 61 -1.92 8.83 15.32
CA ALA A 61 -1.92 7.91 16.46
C ALA A 61 -1.94 6.44 16.01
N ILE A 62 -2.76 6.10 15.00
CA ILE A 62 -2.78 4.76 14.39
C ILE A 62 -1.43 4.46 13.72
N GLY A 63 -0.82 5.43 13.04
CA GLY A 63 0.51 5.30 12.44
C GLY A 63 1.60 4.98 13.47
N ILE A 64 1.63 5.73 14.59
CA ILE A 64 2.56 5.47 15.70
C ILE A 64 2.29 4.10 16.32
N ALA A 65 1.03 3.77 16.60
CA ALA A 65 0.64 2.47 17.14
C ALA A 65 1.04 1.32 16.21
N LEU A 66 0.85 1.47 14.90
CA LEU A 66 1.29 0.52 13.88
C LEU A 66 2.81 0.36 13.93
N ALA A 67 3.58 1.45 13.91
CA ALA A 67 5.04 1.40 13.94
C ALA A 67 5.56 0.64 15.17
N LEU A 68 4.92 0.84 16.33
CA LEU A 68 5.21 0.09 17.55
C LEU A 68 4.73 -1.37 17.47
N ALA A 69 3.56 -1.64 16.90
CA ALA A 69 3.02 -2.99 16.71
C ALA A 69 3.96 -3.85 15.83
N LEU A 70 4.56 -3.24 14.81
CA LEU A 70 5.48 -3.94 13.91
C LEU A 70 6.76 -4.42 14.62
N VAL A 71 7.11 -3.86 15.78
CA VAL A 71 8.40 -4.11 16.44
C VAL A 71 8.29 -4.63 17.88
N ARG A 72 7.14 -4.44 18.55
CA ARG A 72 6.90 -4.87 19.92
C ARG A 72 6.24 -6.25 19.97
N PRO A 73 6.46 -7.04 21.04
CA PRO A 73 5.85 -8.37 21.19
C PRO A 73 4.32 -8.37 21.13
N TRP A 74 3.67 -7.31 21.62
CA TRP A 74 2.20 -7.22 21.63
C TRP A 74 1.60 -7.14 20.22
N GLY A 75 2.31 -6.63 19.22
CA GLY A 75 1.79 -6.56 17.85
C GLY A 75 1.72 -7.92 17.15
N MET A 76 2.38 -8.94 17.69
CA MET A 76 2.16 -10.34 17.26
C MET A 76 0.88 -10.95 17.84
N ARG A 77 0.35 -10.38 18.92
CA ARG A 77 -0.91 -10.82 19.55
C ARG A 77 -2.15 -10.30 18.79
N ILE A 78 -2.02 -9.16 18.11
CA ILE A 78 -3.09 -8.62 17.25
C ILE A 78 -3.29 -9.57 16.05
N PRO A 79 -4.52 -9.80 15.56
CA PRO A 79 -4.73 -10.52 14.31
C PRO A 79 -3.92 -9.90 13.16
N GLY A 80 -3.32 -10.72 12.31
CA GLY A 80 -2.36 -10.23 11.30
C GLY A 80 -3.01 -9.37 10.21
N ALA A 81 -4.27 -9.64 9.87
CA ALA A 81 -4.99 -8.91 8.83
C ALA A 81 -5.16 -7.41 9.13
N PRO A 82 -5.61 -6.98 10.33
CA PRO A 82 -5.61 -5.57 10.74
C PRO A 82 -4.24 -4.89 10.62
N VAL A 83 -3.16 -5.53 11.07
CA VAL A 83 -1.82 -4.94 11.01
C VAL A 83 -1.35 -4.77 9.56
N ALA A 84 -1.59 -5.79 8.72
CA ALA A 84 -1.30 -5.73 7.30
C ALA A 84 -2.14 -4.68 6.58
N PHE A 85 -3.42 -4.53 6.94
CA PHE A 85 -4.31 -3.50 6.42
C PHE A 85 -3.80 -2.09 6.77
N CYS A 86 -3.47 -1.83 8.04
CA CYS A 86 -2.92 -0.54 8.45
C CYS A 86 -1.58 -0.25 7.77
N ALA A 87 -0.71 -1.26 7.62
CA ALA A 87 0.54 -1.12 6.88
C ALA A 87 0.31 -0.82 5.39
N TRP A 88 -0.68 -1.46 4.77
CA TRP A 88 -1.07 -1.23 3.38
C TRP A 88 -1.62 0.18 3.16
N VAL A 89 -2.57 0.62 3.99
CA VAL A 89 -3.14 1.99 3.94
C VAL A 89 -2.07 3.04 4.23
N GLY A 90 -1.28 2.86 5.29
CA GLY A 90 -0.23 3.80 5.68
C GLY A 90 0.86 3.94 4.62
N SER A 91 1.35 2.83 4.06
CA SER A 91 2.29 2.88 2.93
C SER A 91 1.66 3.48 1.67
N GLY A 92 0.37 3.25 1.43
CA GLY A 92 -0.39 3.87 0.36
C GLY A 92 -0.49 5.40 0.45
N PHE A 93 -0.77 5.94 1.63
CA PHE A 93 -0.72 7.39 1.85
C PHE A 93 0.68 7.95 1.58
N LEU A 94 1.69 7.31 2.19
CA LEU A 94 3.08 7.78 2.16
C LEU A 94 3.70 7.73 0.77
N VAL A 95 3.37 6.72 -0.03
CA VAL A 95 3.98 6.55 -1.37
C VAL A 95 3.60 7.68 -2.33
N SER A 96 2.48 8.35 -2.11
CA SER A 96 2.05 9.50 -2.92
C SER A 96 2.42 10.83 -2.27
N ILE A 97 2.34 10.97 -0.94
CA ILE A 97 2.65 12.24 -0.28
C ILE A 97 4.13 12.59 -0.33
N LEU A 98 5.03 11.59 -0.28
CA LEU A 98 6.47 11.84 -0.24
C LEU A 98 6.99 12.38 -1.58
N PRO A 99 6.67 11.79 -2.75
CA PRO A 99 7.03 12.40 -4.03
C PRO A 99 6.37 13.76 -4.24
N PHE A 100 5.12 13.93 -3.82
CA PHE A 100 4.43 15.21 -3.88
C PHE A 100 5.18 16.30 -3.10
N GLY A 101 5.55 16.05 -1.84
CA GLY A 101 6.28 17.01 -1.01
C GLY A 101 7.66 17.38 -1.59
N VAL A 102 8.39 16.41 -2.16
CA VAL A 102 9.68 16.68 -2.82
C VAL A 102 9.49 17.51 -4.09
N LEU A 103 8.50 17.18 -4.93
CA LEU A 103 8.21 17.93 -6.14
C LEU A 103 7.72 19.35 -5.82
N GLY A 104 6.86 19.51 -4.82
CA GLY A 104 6.36 20.81 -4.39
C GLY A 104 7.46 21.71 -3.82
N ALA A 105 8.43 21.14 -3.10
CA ALA A 105 9.60 21.89 -2.64
C ALA A 105 10.53 22.32 -3.80
N LEU A 106 10.68 21.50 -4.84
CA LEU A 106 11.49 21.81 -6.01
C LEU A 106 10.83 22.83 -6.95
N LEU A 107 9.50 22.86 -6.98
CA LEU A 107 8.69 23.73 -7.84
C LEU A 107 8.24 25.02 -7.13
N ASP A 108 8.63 25.21 -5.87
CA ASP A 108 8.20 26.32 -5.01
C ASP A 108 6.67 26.42 -4.85
N THR A 109 5.99 25.27 -4.89
CA THR A 109 4.52 25.18 -4.72
C THR A 109 4.11 24.66 -3.33
N GLY A 110 5.07 24.20 -2.52
CA GLY A 110 4.84 23.25 -1.42
C GLY A 110 4.71 23.79 0.01
N ALA A 111 4.58 25.10 0.23
CA ALA A 111 4.52 25.65 1.60
C ALA A 111 3.16 25.42 2.30
N ASP A 112 2.06 25.41 1.56
CA ASP A 112 0.72 25.56 2.16
C ASP A 112 -0.13 24.27 2.20
N THR A 113 0.31 23.15 1.60
CA THR A 113 -0.60 22.05 1.24
C THR A 113 -0.42 20.72 1.98
N GLN A 114 0.46 20.61 2.98
CA GLN A 114 0.59 19.36 3.76
C GLN A 114 -0.61 19.07 4.68
N GLY A 115 -1.62 19.94 4.69
CA GLY A 115 -2.86 19.85 5.46
C GLY A 115 -4.02 19.09 4.80
N GLY A 116 -3.81 18.17 3.87
CA GLY A 116 -4.85 17.18 3.45
C GLY A 116 -6.15 17.73 2.85
N GLY A 117 -6.28 19.04 2.66
CA GLY A 117 -7.37 19.70 1.96
C GLY A 117 -7.07 19.76 0.46
N ALA A 118 -7.98 19.25 -0.34
CA ALA A 118 -7.92 19.44 -1.79
C ALA A 118 -8.09 20.94 -2.10
N GLY A 119 -7.02 21.57 -2.58
CA GLY A 119 -7.09 22.66 -3.56
C GLY A 119 -7.83 23.94 -3.19
N SER A 120 -7.61 24.51 -2.00
CA SER A 120 -7.92 25.94 -1.81
C SER A 120 -6.68 26.78 -2.11
N PRO A 121 -6.82 27.92 -2.82
CA PRO A 121 -5.74 28.89 -2.96
C PRO A 121 -5.37 29.40 -1.57
N ALA A 122 -4.08 29.38 -1.22
CA ALA A 122 -3.61 30.13 -0.06
C ALA A 122 -3.79 31.62 -0.38
N ASP A 123 -4.65 32.28 0.38
CA ASP A 123 -4.73 33.74 0.38
C ASP A 123 -3.42 34.29 0.97
N PRO A 124 -2.73 35.26 0.34
CA PRO A 124 -1.53 35.88 0.91
C PRO A 124 -1.74 36.55 2.29
N THR A 125 -2.99 36.64 2.76
CA THR A 125 -3.36 37.08 4.11
C THR A 125 -3.66 35.94 5.10
N ASP A 126 -3.59 34.68 4.67
CA ASP A 126 -3.74 33.51 5.55
C ASP A 126 -2.56 33.47 6.53
N PRO A 127 -2.76 33.15 7.83
CA PRO A 127 -1.65 32.90 8.74
C PRO A 127 -0.87 31.68 8.25
N ALA A 128 0.13 31.92 7.39
CA ALA A 128 0.94 30.89 6.80
C ALA A 128 1.51 30.02 7.92
N MET A 129 1.34 28.69 7.78
CA MET A 129 1.89 27.74 8.74
C MET A 129 3.39 28.04 8.90
N PRO A 130 3.90 28.25 10.12
CA PRO A 130 5.30 28.57 10.31
C PRO A 130 6.19 27.53 9.63
N VAL A 131 7.25 27.97 8.96
CA VAL A 131 8.16 27.09 8.19
C VAL A 131 8.65 25.91 9.03
N TRP A 132 8.91 26.12 10.32
CA TRP A 132 9.34 25.08 11.24
C TRP A 132 8.28 23.98 11.46
N GLU A 133 6.98 24.31 11.46
CA GLU A 133 5.90 23.33 11.54
C GLU A 133 5.91 22.45 10.29
N GLY A 134 6.01 23.07 9.10
CA GLY A 134 6.11 22.36 7.84
C GLY A 134 7.31 21.41 7.77
N LEU A 135 8.47 21.83 8.26
CA LEU A 135 9.66 20.97 8.34
C LEU A 135 9.45 19.77 9.28
N LEU A 136 8.80 19.97 10.43
CA LEU A 136 8.49 18.88 11.37
C LEU A 136 7.46 17.90 10.81
N VAL A 137 6.42 18.40 10.13
CA VAL A 137 5.44 17.55 9.44
C VAL A 137 6.15 16.71 8.38
N GLN A 138 6.99 17.36 7.57
CA GLN A 138 7.66 16.68 6.47
C GLN A 138 8.69 15.66 6.95
N PHE A 139 9.44 15.98 8.00
CA PHE A 139 10.31 15.05 8.71
C PHE A 139 9.54 13.84 9.24
N GLY A 140 8.35 14.06 9.81
CA GLY A 140 7.51 12.99 10.34
C GLY A 140 7.02 12.02 9.27
N PHE A 141 6.55 12.52 8.13
CA PHE A 141 6.15 11.65 7.01
C PHE A 141 7.33 10.90 6.39
N VAL A 142 8.47 11.56 6.19
CA VAL A 142 9.69 10.92 5.65
C VAL A 142 10.18 9.83 6.61
N GLY A 143 10.30 10.16 7.90
CA GLY A 143 10.73 9.21 8.93
C GLY A 143 9.79 8.01 9.06
N MET A 144 8.48 8.23 8.99
CA MET A 144 7.48 7.16 8.98
C MET A 144 7.61 6.28 7.73
N GLY A 145 7.75 6.88 6.54
CA GLY A 145 7.92 6.15 5.27
C GLY A 145 9.17 5.26 5.26
N LEU A 146 10.32 5.80 5.68
CA LEU A 146 11.57 5.05 5.82
C LEU A 146 11.43 3.93 6.86
N GLY A 147 10.80 4.23 8.00
CA GLY A 147 10.58 3.26 9.05
C GLY A 147 9.72 2.08 8.60
N LEU A 148 8.60 2.34 7.94
CA LEU A 148 7.71 1.29 7.41
C LEU A 148 8.39 0.45 6.32
N THR A 149 9.21 1.06 5.46
CA THR A 149 9.95 0.36 4.38
C THR A 149 10.81 -0.78 4.92
N LEU A 150 11.33 -0.64 6.14
CA LEU A 150 12.15 -1.65 6.81
C LEU A 150 11.34 -2.51 7.79
N ALA A 151 10.45 -1.90 8.58
CA ALA A 151 9.70 -2.57 9.63
C ALA A 151 8.63 -3.51 9.08
N VAL A 152 7.91 -3.14 8.02
CA VAL A 152 6.83 -3.95 7.44
C VAL A 152 7.38 -5.26 6.87
N PRO A 153 8.41 -5.28 6.00
CA PRO A 153 8.96 -6.56 5.52
C PRO A 153 9.52 -7.43 6.64
N ALA A 154 10.15 -6.83 7.66
CA ALA A 154 10.64 -7.58 8.81
C ALA A 154 9.48 -8.24 9.60
N TYR A 155 8.40 -7.49 9.88
CA TYR A 155 7.22 -8.00 10.56
C TYR A 155 6.53 -9.12 9.76
N LEU A 156 6.28 -8.90 8.47
CA LEU A 156 5.59 -9.86 7.61
C LEU A 156 6.39 -11.17 7.48
N ARG A 157 7.73 -11.10 7.40
CA ARG A 157 8.60 -12.29 7.39
C ARG A 157 8.54 -13.08 8.70
N ARG A 158 8.51 -12.40 9.85
CA ARG A 158 8.36 -13.08 11.15
C ARG A 158 6.98 -13.72 11.32
N ARG A 159 5.94 -13.09 10.77
CA ARG A 159 4.56 -13.54 10.96
C ARG A 159 4.13 -14.61 9.96
N TRP A 160 4.56 -14.50 8.71
CA TRP A 160 4.19 -15.41 7.62
C TRP A 160 5.44 -15.85 6.85
N PRO A 161 6.37 -16.59 7.48
CA PRO A 161 7.63 -17.00 6.85
C PRO A 161 7.40 -17.78 5.55
N ASP A 162 6.35 -18.60 5.49
CA ASP A 162 6.02 -19.44 4.33
C ASP A 162 5.70 -18.63 3.05
N VAL A 163 5.14 -17.43 3.20
CA VAL A 163 4.85 -16.52 2.08
C VAL A 163 6.15 -16.00 1.44
N PHE A 164 7.20 -15.88 2.24
CA PHE A 164 8.53 -15.42 1.81
C PHE A 164 9.50 -16.56 1.46
N ALA A 165 9.22 -17.79 1.91
CA ALA A 165 10.02 -18.98 1.61
C ALA A 165 9.76 -19.58 0.21
N GLY A 166 8.64 -19.22 -0.44
CA GLY A 166 8.28 -19.70 -1.78
C GLY A 166 8.78 -18.81 -2.93
N ARG A 167 9.27 -19.42 -4.01
CA ARG A 167 9.36 -18.77 -5.34
C ARG A 167 7.94 -18.72 -5.93
N ILE A 168 7.48 -17.58 -6.48
CA ILE A 168 6.31 -17.55 -7.37
C ILE A 168 6.89 -17.68 -8.75
N GLY A 169 6.40 -18.69 -9.44
CA GLY A 169 6.78 -19.06 -10.78
C GLY A 169 6.29 -20.48 -10.99
N GLY A 170 5.46 -20.68 -12.03
CA GLY A 170 4.84 -21.97 -12.36
C GLY A 170 3.32 -22.04 -12.20
N GLY A 171 2.68 -20.98 -11.68
CA GLY A 171 1.23 -20.90 -11.62
C GLY A 171 0.60 -20.70 -13.01
N PRO A 172 -0.63 -21.22 -13.25
CA PRO A 172 -1.32 -21.05 -14.52
C PRO A 172 -1.55 -19.57 -14.83
N ARG A 173 -1.42 -19.20 -16.10
CA ARG A 173 -1.77 -17.86 -16.57
C ARG A 173 -3.26 -17.64 -16.36
N THR A 174 -3.62 -16.50 -15.77
CA THR A 174 -5.01 -16.09 -15.58
C THR A 174 -5.33 -14.87 -16.44
N ALA A 175 -6.62 -14.64 -16.67
CA ALA A 175 -7.09 -13.43 -17.34
C ALA A 175 -6.65 -12.18 -16.56
N LEU A 176 -6.50 -11.05 -17.26
CA LEU A 176 -6.18 -9.78 -16.62
C LEU A 176 -7.29 -9.45 -15.60
N PRO A 177 -6.98 -9.22 -14.30
CA PRO A 177 -7.99 -8.90 -13.32
C PRO A 177 -8.70 -7.61 -13.72
N TRP A 178 -10.04 -7.58 -13.65
CA TRP A 178 -10.83 -6.38 -13.94
C TRP A 178 -10.34 -5.17 -13.13
N ALA A 179 -9.90 -5.40 -11.90
CA ALA A 179 -9.35 -4.36 -11.02
C ALA A 179 -8.11 -3.68 -11.61
N ALA A 180 -7.26 -4.43 -12.32
CA ALA A 180 -6.12 -3.86 -13.04
C ALA A 180 -6.55 -3.00 -14.23
N VAL A 181 -7.64 -3.37 -14.91
CA VAL A 181 -8.20 -2.57 -16.02
C VAL A 181 -8.81 -1.27 -15.48
N VAL A 182 -9.64 -1.36 -14.45
CA VAL A 182 -10.27 -0.19 -13.82
C VAL A 182 -9.22 0.74 -13.23
N GLY A 183 -8.24 0.20 -12.49
CA GLY A 183 -7.14 0.99 -11.95
C GLY A 183 -6.32 1.67 -13.04
N ALA A 184 -6.11 1.02 -14.19
CA ALA A 184 -5.43 1.63 -15.32
C ALA A 184 -6.25 2.77 -15.94
N ALA A 185 -7.56 2.60 -16.11
CA ALA A 185 -8.45 3.64 -16.62
C ALA A 185 -8.50 4.86 -15.68
N VAL A 186 -8.60 4.64 -14.37
CA VAL A 186 -8.51 5.69 -13.34
C VAL A 186 -7.17 6.43 -13.47
N GLY A 187 -6.07 5.68 -13.56
CA GLY A 187 -4.73 6.26 -13.67
C GLY A 187 -4.53 7.10 -14.94
N LEU A 188 -5.01 6.60 -16.07
CA LEU A 188 -4.97 7.33 -17.34
C LEU A 188 -5.78 8.62 -17.29
N LEU A 189 -6.96 8.61 -16.63
CA LEU A 189 -7.75 9.83 -16.48
C LEU A 189 -7.03 10.87 -15.61
N TRP A 190 -6.41 10.47 -14.50
CA TRP A 190 -5.60 11.38 -13.68
C TRP A 190 -4.38 11.92 -14.44
N LEU A 191 -3.71 11.12 -15.27
CA LEU A 191 -2.63 11.61 -16.12
C LEU A 191 -3.12 12.54 -17.22
N TYR A 192 -4.28 12.26 -17.82
CA TYR A 192 -4.92 13.13 -18.80
C TYR A 192 -5.24 14.50 -18.19
N TRP A 193 -5.78 14.53 -16.98
CA TRP A 193 -5.99 15.75 -16.21
C TRP A 193 -4.69 16.47 -15.86
N ALA A 194 -3.67 15.73 -15.40
CA ALA A 194 -2.35 16.27 -15.13
C ALA A 194 -1.69 16.90 -16.37
N ALA A 195 -2.00 16.38 -17.57
CA ALA A 195 -1.55 16.91 -18.85
C ALA A 195 -2.42 18.07 -19.40
N GLY A 196 -3.38 18.58 -18.62
CA GLY A 196 -4.23 19.72 -18.99
C GLY A 196 -5.61 19.35 -19.56
N GLY A 197 -5.92 18.05 -19.65
CA GLY A 197 -7.20 17.55 -20.14
C GLY A 197 -8.42 18.16 -19.41
N THR A 198 -9.52 18.35 -20.14
CA THR A 198 -10.70 19.10 -19.66
C THR A 198 -11.95 18.26 -19.49
N ALA A 199 -11.98 17.02 -20.01
CA ALA A 199 -13.12 16.13 -19.83
C ALA A 199 -13.41 15.89 -18.33
N GLY A 200 -14.65 16.15 -17.91
CA GLY A 200 -15.09 15.97 -16.52
C GLY A 200 -14.63 17.05 -15.54
N ILE A 201 -14.14 18.20 -16.03
CA ILE A 201 -13.73 19.34 -15.21
C ILE A 201 -14.80 20.43 -15.30
N ALA A 202 -15.29 20.88 -14.14
CA ALA A 202 -16.33 21.90 -14.02
C ALA A 202 -15.75 23.30 -13.78
N HIS A 203 -14.64 23.39 -13.04
CA HIS A 203 -14.04 24.67 -12.62
C HIS A 203 -12.56 24.72 -13.02
N PRO A 204 -12.24 24.92 -14.31
CA PRO A 204 -10.84 24.87 -14.78
C PRO A 204 -9.94 25.96 -14.21
N VAL A 205 -10.50 27.08 -13.75
CA VAL A 205 -9.76 28.21 -13.15
C VAL A 205 -9.19 27.85 -11.78
N GLU A 206 -9.78 26.88 -11.09
CA GLU A 206 -9.36 26.43 -9.75
C GLU A 206 -8.18 25.44 -9.80
N ARG A 207 -7.69 25.11 -11.00
CA ARG A 207 -6.53 24.23 -11.17
C ARG A 207 -5.24 24.98 -10.86
N ASN A 208 -4.55 24.56 -9.81
CA ASN A 208 -3.23 25.05 -9.46
C ASN A 208 -2.13 24.00 -9.73
N ALA A 209 -0.87 24.38 -9.56
CA ALA A 209 0.27 23.50 -9.78
C ALA A 209 0.19 22.22 -8.93
N ASP A 210 -0.22 22.33 -7.66
CA ASP A 210 -0.37 21.20 -6.76
C ASP A 210 -1.41 20.18 -7.27
N TRP A 211 -2.52 20.66 -7.83
CA TRP A 211 -3.54 19.80 -8.43
C TRP A 211 -2.97 18.96 -9.59
N TYR A 212 -2.16 19.58 -10.46
CA TYR A 212 -1.50 18.88 -11.57
C TYR A 212 -0.48 17.85 -11.07
N VAL A 213 0.38 18.23 -10.11
CA VAL A 213 1.40 17.33 -9.54
C VAL A 213 0.73 16.16 -8.83
N LEU A 214 -0.31 16.41 -8.04
CA LEU A 214 -1.04 15.36 -7.32
C LEU A 214 -1.76 14.42 -8.29
N GLY A 215 -2.35 14.95 -9.36
CA GLY A 215 -2.91 14.16 -10.46
C GLY A 215 -1.86 13.27 -11.11
N ALA A 216 -0.68 13.81 -11.42
CA ALA A 216 0.42 13.06 -12.01
C ALA A 216 0.90 11.92 -11.12
N VAL A 217 1.14 12.21 -9.83
CA VAL A 217 1.58 11.21 -8.84
C VAL A 217 0.52 10.13 -8.63
N SER A 218 -0.76 10.52 -8.54
CA SER A 218 -1.88 9.57 -8.39
C SER A 218 -2.02 8.66 -9.62
N GLY A 219 -1.94 9.25 -10.81
CA GLY A 219 -1.97 8.53 -12.08
C GLY A 219 -0.82 7.54 -12.22
N PHE A 220 0.40 7.95 -11.87
CA PHE A 220 1.57 7.07 -11.87
C PHE A 220 1.37 5.84 -10.98
N TRP A 221 0.98 6.02 -9.72
CA TRP A 221 0.80 4.89 -8.79
C TRP A 221 -0.36 3.97 -9.19
N ALA A 222 -1.42 4.51 -9.79
CA ALA A 222 -2.52 3.73 -10.37
C ALA A 222 -2.06 2.83 -11.50
N LEU A 223 -1.28 3.37 -12.44
CA LEU A 223 -0.73 2.60 -13.56
C LEU A 223 0.30 1.58 -13.07
N ALA A 224 1.17 1.96 -12.14
CA ALA A 224 2.18 1.07 -11.60
C ALA A 224 1.57 -0.13 -10.87
N ALA A 225 0.51 0.09 -10.05
CA ALA A 225 -0.23 -0.98 -9.40
C ALA A 225 -0.92 -1.90 -10.41
N SER A 226 -1.57 -1.32 -11.42
CA SER A 226 -2.29 -2.04 -12.46
C SER A 226 -1.34 -2.90 -13.31
N ALA A 227 -0.20 -2.34 -13.70
CA ALA A 227 0.85 -3.06 -14.41
C ALA A 227 1.44 -4.19 -13.55
N ALA A 228 1.71 -3.93 -12.27
CA ALA A 228 2.20 -4.92 -11.33
C ALA A 228 1.26 -6.12 -11.18
N VAL A 229 -0.03 -5.87 -10.93
CA VAL A 229 -1.06 -6.91 -10.82
C VAL A 229 -1.24 -7.66 -12.15
N GLY A 230 -1.20 -6.94 -13.29
CA GLY A 230 -1.26 -7.54 -14.61
C GLY A 230 -0.06 -8.45 -14.92
N MET A 231 1.16 -8.06 -14.51
CA MET A 231 2.36 -8.89 -14.65
C MET A 231 2.25 -10.17 -13.83
N ILE A 232 1.76 -10.08 -12.59
CA ILE A 232 1.56 -11.22 -11.70
C ILE A 232 0.51 -12.18 -12.29
N ALA A 233 -0.66 -11.67 -12.70
CA ALA A 233 -1.75 -12.50 -13.22
C ALA A 233 -1.39 -13.24 -14.53
N ARG A 234 -0.61 -12.59 -15.40
CA ARG A 234 -0.19 -13.16 -16.69
C ARG A 234 1.03 -14.09 -16.57
N ALA A 235 1.57 -14.28 -15.36
CA ALA A 235 2.81 -15.03 -15.10
C ALA A 235 3.91 -14.70 -16.12
N ARG A 236 4.03 -13.42 -16.50
CA ARG A 236 4.97 -13.00 -17.54
C ARG A 236 6.39 -13.18 -16.99
N PRO A 237 7.29 -13.86 -17.71
CA PRO A 237 8.70 -13.95 -17.34
C PRO A 237 9.36 -12.61 -17.67
N ALA A 238 9.02 -11.56 -16.92
CA ALA A 238 9.87 -10.40 -16.88
C ALA A 238 11.14 -10.83 -16.14
N ARG A 239 12.32 -10.45 -16.65
CA ARG A 239 13.62 -10.63 -15.95
C ARG A 239 13.69 -9.84 -14.62
N LEU A 240 12.56 -9.33 -14.14
CA LEU A 240 12.43 -8.49 -12.97
C LEU A 240 12.33 -9.34 -11.71
N PRO A 241 13.01 -8.92 -10.62
CA PRO A 241 12.83 -9.57 -9.33
C PRO A 241 11.36 -9.43 -8.93
N ARG A 242 10.72 -10.56 -8.61
CA ARG A 242 9.32 -10.66 -8.18
C ARG A 242 8.93 -9.69 -7.06
N LEU A 243 9.89 -9.30 -6.23
CA LEU A 243 9.68 -8.31 -5.17
C LEU A 243 9.18 -6.98 -5.74
N LEU A 244 9.61 -6.60 -6.94
CA LEU A 244 9.28 -5.33 -7.55
C LEU A 244 7.78 -5.24 -7.89
N PRO A 245 7.16 -6.14 -8.69
CA PRO A 245 5.71 -6.13 -8.87
C PRO A 245 4.93 -6.24 -7.55
N LEU A 246 5.40 -7.00 -6.57
CA LEU A 246 4.71 -7.10 -5.29
C LEU A 246 4.71 -5.78 -4.51
N VAL A 247 5.85 -5.09 -4.46
CA VAL A 247 5.98 -3.79 -3.78
C VAL A 247 5.13 -2.75 -4.50
N PHE A 248 5.26 -2.60 -5.82
CA PHE A 248 4.47 -1.63 -6.60
C PHE A 248 2.97 -1.92 -6.54
N GLY A 249 2.58 -3.20 -6.63
CA GLY A 249 1.21 -3.63 -6.45
C GLY A 249 0.69 -3.29 -5.05
N TRP A 250 1.47 -3.55 -4.01
CA TRP A 250 1.10 -3.25 -2.62
C TRP A 250 0.92 -1.75 -2.37
N VAL A 251 1.96 -0.95 -2.61
CA VAL A 251 1.93 0.49 -2.29
C VAL A 251 1.01 1.26 -3.23
N GLY A 252 0.97 0.91 -4.52
CA GLY A 252 0.13 1.60 -5.49
C GLY A 252 -1.36 1.27 -5.31
N SER A 253 -1.73 0.01 -5.06
CA SER A 253 -3.13 -0.31 -4.71
C SER A 253 -3.55 0.31 -3.37
N GLY A 254 -2.60 0.39 -2.43
CA GLY A 254 -2.80 1.09 -1.16
C GLY A 254 -3.03 2.57 -1.35
N SER A 255 -2.27 3.21 -2.25
CA SER A 255 -2.45 4.62 -2.60
C SER A 255 -3.84 4.88 -3.17
N LEU A 256 -4.28 4.06 -4.13
CA LEU A 256 -5.61 4.18 -4.75
C LEU A 256 -6.72 4.12 -3.71
N PHE A 257 -6.64 3.12 -2.83
CA PHE A 257 -7.62 2.92 -1.78
C PHE A 257 -7.57 4.03 -0.72
N ALA A 258 -6.38 4.36 -0.22
CA ALA A 258 -6.19 5.29 0.89
C ALA A 258 -6.57 6.73 0.49
N TRP A 259 -6.01 7.24 -0.62
CA TRP A 259 -6.27 8.60 -1.07
C TRP A 259 -7.68 8.79 -1.59
N SER A 260 -8.21 7.83 -2.35
CA SER A 260 -9.59 7.95 -2.82
C SER A 260 -10.60 7.71 -1.70
N GLY A 261 -10.29 6.86 -0.73
CA GLY A 261 -11.09 6.69 0.49
C GLY A 261 -11.07 7.90 1.40
N TRP A 262 -9.98 8.69 1.40
CA TRP A 262 -9.90 9.99 2.05
C TRP A 262 -10.70 11.07 1.30
N LYS A 263 -10.54 11.16 -0.02
CA LYS A 263 -11.18 12.18 -0.85
C LYS A 263 -12.69 11.96 -1.00
N LEU A 264 -13.15 10.72 -1.10
CA LEU A 264 -14.55 10.41 -1.39
C LEU A 264 -15.54 11.00 -0.35
N PRO A 265 -15.33 10.85 0.97
CA PRO A 265 -16.18 11.52 1.97
C PRO A 265 -16.17 13.05 1.85
N ILE A 266 -15.02 13.65 1.52
CA ILE A 266 -14.89 15.10 1.33
C ILE A 266 -15.68 15.53 0.08
N THR A 267 -15.52 14.82 -1.03
CA THR A 267 -16.26 15.10 -2.28
C THR A 267 -17.78 14.94 -2.07
N LEU A 268 -18.22 13.92 -1.34
CA LEU A 268 -19.63 13.72 -1.01
C LEU A 268 -20.17 14.82 -0.09
N TYR A 269 -19.37 15.26 0.89
CA TYR A 269 -19.72 16.39 1.74
C TYR A 269 -19.88 17.67 0.92
N VAL A 270 -18.94 18.00 0.03
CA VAL A 270 -19.03 19.18 -0.84
C VAL A 270 -20.26 19.10 -1.76
N ALA A 271 -20.55 17.93 -2.32
CA ALA A 271 -21.72 17.71 -3.18
C ALA A 271 -23.06 17.82 -2.45
N TRP A 272 -23.08 17.61 -1.13
CA TRP A 272 -24.31 17.65 -0.33
C TRP A 272 -24.50 18.98 0.40
N ALA A 273 -23.43 19.52 0.99
CA ALA A 273 -23.48 20.71 1.83
C ALA A 273 -23.28 22.02 1.06
N GLU A 274 -22.74 21.95 -0.17
CA GLU A 274 -22.42 23.11 -1.03
C GLU A 274 -21.78 24.28 -0.26
N PRO A 275 -20.68 24.06 0.50
CA PRO A 275 -20.12 25.11 1.32
C PRO A 275 -19.61 26.27 0.46
N VAL A 276 -19.84 27.49 0.93
CA VAL A 276 -19.49 28.72 0.21
C VAL A 276 -17.99 28.74 -0.06
N GLY A 277 -17.61 28.85 -1.34
CA GLY A 277 -16.21 28.93 -1.77
C GLY A 277 -15.54 27.58 -2.09
N ALA A 278 -16.17 26.44 -1.78
CA ALA A 278 -15.62 25.12 -2.12
C ALA A 278 -15.99 24.73 -3.56
N ARG A 279 -15.10 25.01 -4.51
CA ARG A 279 -15.28 24.67 -5.93
C ARG A 279 -14.12 23.81 -6.43
N PRO A 280 -14.15 22.48 -6.25
CA PRO A 280 -13.09 21.63 -6.77
C PRO A 280 -13.04 21.74 -8.31
N PRO A 281 -11.85 21.60 -8.93
CA PRO A 281 -11.74 21.65 -10.38
C PRO A 281 -12.62 20.62 -11.09
N GLU A 282 -12.72 19.42 -10.53
CA GLU A 282 -13.48 18.30 -11.07
C GLU A 282 -14.99 18.49 -10.95
N ASN A 283 -15.72 18.00 -11.95
CA ASN A 283 -17.15 17.76 -11.78
C ASN A 283 -17.35 16.73 -10.65
N LEU A 284 -18.18 17.08 -9.66
CA LEU A 284 -18.37 16.26 -8.46
C LEU A 284 -18.88 14.85 -8.75
N ALA A 285 -19.78 14.68 -9.73
CA ALA A 285 -20.27 13.36 -10.09
C ALA A 285 -19.15 12.49 -10.71
N VAL A 286 -18.31 13.09 -11.56
CA VAL A 286 -17.14 12.42 -12.13
C VAL A 286 -16.14 12.05 -11.02
N ALA A 287 -15.87 12.98 -10.09
CA ALA A 287 -14.97 12.74 -8.96
C ALA A 287 -15.46 11.61 -8.04
N VAL A 288 -16.76 11.58 -7.71
CA VAL A 288 -17.38 10.51 -6.89
C VAL A 288 -17.22 9.14 -7.57
N VAL A 289 -17.54 9.04 -8.86
CA VAL A 289 -17.40 7.79 -9.61
C VAL A 289 -15.93 7.37 -9.68
N LEU A 290 -15.04 8.31 -9.99
CA LEU A 290 -13.61 8.04 -10.12
C LEU A 290 -12.99 7.53 -8.81
N HIS A 291 -13.28 8.21 -7.69
CA HIS A 291 -12.80 7.80 -6.38
C HIS A 291 -13.44 6.49 -5.91
N GLY A 292 -14.73 6.28 -6.16
CA GLY A 292 -15.40 5.00 -5.91
C GLY A 292 -14.72 3.84 -6.66
N CYS A 293 -14.50 4.01 -7.97
CA CYS A 293 -13.78 3.03 -8.80
C CYS A 293 -12.37 2.76 -8.27
N ALA A 294 -11.63 3.81 -7.88
CA ALA A 294 -10.28 3.69 -7.35
C ALA A 294 -10.23 2.91 -6.02
N VAL A 295 -11.17 3.18 -5.09
CA VAL A 295 -11.30 2.45 -3.83
C VAL A 295 -11.54 0.96 -4.08
N VAL A 296 -12.54 0.63 -4.90
CA VAL A 296 -12.89 -0.77 -5.18
C VAL A 296 -11.76 -1.47 -5.94
N ALA A 297 -11.15 -0.81 -6.92
CA ALA A 297 -10.01 -1.36 -7.66
C ALA A 297 -8.80 -1.62 -6.75
N GLY A 298 -8.41 -0.67 -5.90
CA GLY A 298 -7.31 -0.83 -4.94
C GLY A 298 -7.53 -2.01 -3.99
N ALA A 299 -8.72 -2.11 -3.40
CA ALA A 299 -9.07 -3.24 -2.52
C ALA A 299 -9.08 -4.59 -3.26
N ALA A 300 -9.60 -4.63 -4.49
CA ALA A 300 -9.62 -5.84 -5.30
C ALA A 300 -8.22 -6.26 -5.75
N MET A 301 -7.33 -5.31 -6.09
CA MET A 301 -5.92 -5.57 -6.37
C MET A 301 -5.21 -6.18 -5.16
N LEU A 302 -5.39 -5.64 -3.95
CA LEU A 302 -4.81 -6.22 -2.73
C LEU A 302 -5.24 -7.69 -2.56
N ARG A 303 -6.53 -7.99 -2.78
CA ARG A 303 -7.02 -9.38 -2.73
C ARG A 303 -6.30 -10.28 -3.72
N THR A 304 -5.99 -9.81 -4.94
CA THR A 304 -5.21 -10.60 -5.90
C THR A 304 -3.77 -10.85 -5.45
N LEU A 305 -3.15 -9.90 -4.75
CA LEU A 305 -1.77 -10.01 -4.25
C LEU A 305 -1.65 -10.97 -3.07
N VAL A 306 -2.70 -11.05 -2.23
CA VAL A 306 -2.71 -11.86 -1.00
C VAL A 306 -3.26 -13.28 -1.22
N ARG A 307 -3.93 -13.55 -2.35
CA ARG A 307 -4.47 -14.88 -2.64
C ARG A 307 -3.37 -15.95 -2.65
N PRO A 308 -3.51 -17.03 -1.84
CA PRO A 308 -2.61 -18.16 -1.90
C PRO A 308 -2.64 -18.73 -3.32
N HIS A 309 -1.50 -18.68 -4.01
CA HIS A 309 -1.36 -19.42 -5.25
C HIS A 309 -1.24 -20.89 -4.85
N ALA A 310 -2.34 -21.63 -4.97
CA ALA A 310 -2.35 -23.06 -4.73
C ALA A 310 -1.23 -23.68 -5.56
N ARG A 311 -0.26 -24.31 -4.87
CA ARG A 311 0.72 -25.17 -5.53
C ARG A 311 -0.11 -26.28 -6.17
N THR A 312 -0.15 -26.34 -7.50
CA THR A 312 -0.50 -27.57 -8.18
C THR A 312 0.58 -28.57 -7.77
N ALA A 313 0.28 -29.38 -6.75
CA ALA A 313 1.06 -30.58 -6.52
C ALA A 313 0.88 -31.41 -7.79
N GLU A 314 1.95 -31.57 -8.57
CA GLU A 314 2.01 -32.68 -9.51
C GLU A 314 1.67 -33.94 -8.71
N PRO A 315 0.69 -34.74 -9.15
CA PRO A 315 0.63 -36.11 -8.70
C PRO A 315 1.98 -36.71 -9.09
N ARG A 316 2.86 -36.96 -8.11
CA ARG A 316 3.86 -38.01 -8.26
C ARG A 316 3.06 -39.27 -8.55
N ALA A 317 2.84 -39.52 -9.84
CA ALA A 317 2.36 -40.80 -10.32
C ALA A 317 3.34 -41.82 -9.72
N ARG A 318 2.81 -42.61 -8.79
CA ARG A 318 3.39 -43.89 -8.40
C ARG A 318 3.44 -44.74 -9.66
N GLY A 319 4.48 -44.55 -10.45
CA GLY A 319 4.81 -45.35 -11.61
C GLY A 319 6.04 -46.19 -11.29
N ASP A 320 5.98 -46.98 -10.22
CA ASP A 320 6.91 -48.07 -9.93
C ASP A 320 6.20 -49.09 -9.05
N ALA A 321 5.39 -49.95 -9.68
CA ALA A 321 5.05 -51.31 -9.20
C ALA A 321 4.10 -52.04 -10.16
N ALA A 322 4.45 -52.18 -11.44
CA ALA A 322 3.81 -53.18 -12.31
C ALA A 322 4.65 -53.49 -13.56
N ALA A 323 5.88 -53.96 -13.37
CA ALA A 323 6.58 -54.71 -14.41
C ALA A 323 7.12 -56.01 -13.80
N ARG A 324 6.23 -57.01 -13.69
CA ARG A 324 6.64 -58.41 -13.51
C ARG A 324 7.19 -58.90 -14.85
N PRO A 325 8.37 -59.54 -14.92
CA PRO A 325 8.75 -60.34 -16.06
C PRO A 325 8.17 -61.75 -15.91
N ALA A 326 7.44 -62.21 -16.91
CA ALA A 326 7.07 -63.61 -17.04
C ALA A 326 7.23 -64.06 -18.50
N ALA A 327 8.32 -64.79 -18.77
CA ALA A 327 8.31 -65.84 -19.78
C ALA A 327 9.41 -66.87 -19.48
N ARG A 328 8.99 -68.12 -19.38
CA ARG A 328 9.77 -69.34 -19.11
C ARG A 328 10.66 -69.75 -20.28
N GLY A 329 11.80 -70.35 -19.94
CA GLY A 329 12.11 -71.72 -20.37
C GLY A 329 13.32 -71.91 -21.30
N ALA A 330 14.37 -72.57 -20.80
CA ALA A 330 15.00 -73.74 -21.44
C ALA A 330 16.26 -74.22 -20.67
N ARG A 331 16.29 -75.53 -20.36
CA ARG A 331 17.46 -76.44 -20.18
C ARG A 331 18.41 -76.13 -19.01
N GLY A 332 18.90 -77.06 -18.20
CA GLY A 332 18.99 -78.52 -18.23
C GLY A 332 20.27 -78.91 -17.47
N ALA A 333 20.31 -80.16 -16.96
CA ALA A 333 21.47 -80.86 -16.37
C ALA A 333 21.85 -80.44 -14.93
N ARG A 334 21.67 -81.29 -13.89
CA ARG A 334 22.34 -82.56 -13.51
C ARG A 334 23.27 -82.30 -12.32
N GLY A 335 23.06 -83.05 -11.24
CA GLY A 335 24.18 -83.72 -10.55
C GLY A 335 24.43 -83.39 -9.07
N ALA A 336 24.32 -84.45 -8.26
CA ALA A 336 25.08 -84.75 -7.03
C ALA A 336 24.74 -83.95 -5.74
N ARG A 337 24.20 -84.61 -4.69
CA ARG A 337 24.90 -85.30 -3.57
C ARG A 337 25.76 -84.30 -2.74
N VAL A 338 25.73 -84.18 -1.41
CA VAL A 338 25.43 -85.06 -0.26
C VAL A 338 25.38 -84.17 1.02
N PRO A 339 24.78 -84.60 2.14
CA PRO A 339 24.56 -83.79 3.35
C PRO A 339 25.67 -83.94 4.42
N LEU A 340 25.46 -83.30 5.59
CA LEU A 340 26.23 -83.28 6.87
C LEU A 340 26.91 -81.90 7.09
N ARG A 341 26.94 -81.27 8.28
CA ARG A 341 26.83 -81.75 9.66
C ARG A 341 26.56 -80.55 10.59
N ARG A 342 25.85 -80.79 11.70
CA ARG A 342 25.83 -79.94 12.92
C ARG A 342 27.24 -79.61 13.40
N GLN A 343 27.41 -78.43 14.00
CA GLN A 343 28.03 -78.32 15.33
C GLN A 343 27.64 -77.02 16.03
N ASP A 344 27.24 -77.19 17.29
CA ASP A 344 26.84 -76.21 18.28
C ASP A 344 28.07 -75.66 19.06
N VAL A 345 27.87 -74.45 19.64
CA VAL A 345 28.45 -73.91 20.91
C VAL A 345 29.86 -73.30 20.87
N PRO A 346 30.18 -72.29 21.73
CA PRO A 346 29.34 -71.48 22.64
C PRO A 346 29.02 -70.07 22.15
#